data_AF-A0A832SFS7-F1
#
_entry.id   AF-A0A832SFS7-F1
#
_cell.length_a   1.000
_cell.length_b   1.000
_cell.length_c   1.000
_cell.angle_alpha   90.00
_cell.angle_beta   90.00
_cell.angle_gamma   90.00
#
_symmetry.space_group_name_H-M   'P 1'
#
loop_
_entity.id
_entity.type
_entity.pdbx_description
1 polymer ?
#
loop_
_entity_poly.entity_id
_entity_poly.type
_entity_poly.pdbx_seq_one_letter_code
_entity_poly.pdbx_strand_id
1 'polypeptide(L)'
;LDRQFYDADALEFTLQYNQLYLTADGNYDATAMFGHQNTATVVNGMQFGYVPNMAHNLLVNGDTNKNIFVAQPWNGLEHKQYQSQLLFVENDQHVRLFIENQGNEPVFFHIVGEILDRVVQGNRVQSAATETWLLGGSQNMIVDVVFDEPGVYAAVNHDYAAIYTGAATIFVAGDP
;
A
#
# COMPACT_ATOMS: atom_id res chain seq x y z
N LEU A 1 1.31 -25.54 -6.14
CA LEU A 1 0.95 -24.67 -7.27
C LEU A 1 2.24 -24.32 -7.98
N ASP A 2 2.37 -24.69 -9.25
CA ASP A 2 3.56 -24.39 -10.04
C ASP A 2 3.61 -22.90 -10.38
N ARG A 3 4.83 -22.36 -10.51
CA ARG A 3 5.12 -20.95 -10.76
C ARG A 3 4.41 -20.44 -12.02
N GLN A 4 3.58 -19.41 -11.91
CA GLN A 4 3.28 -18.57 -13.06
C GLN A 4 4.44 -17.59 -13.26
N PHE A 5 5.10 -17.69 -14.41
CA PHE A 5 6.03 -16.67 -14.86
C PHE A 5 5.26 -15.73 -15.78
N TYR A 6 5.07 -14.50 -15.32
CA TYR A 6 4.38 -13.48 -16.10
C TYR A 6 5.31 -12.87 -17.15
N ASP A 7 4.69 -12.31 -18.20
CA ASP A 7 5.38 -11.61 -19.27
C ASP A 7 6.19 -10.42 -18.71
N ALA A 8 7.15 -9.92 -19.48
CA ALA A 8 7.85 -8.69 -19.17
C ALA A 8 6.89 -7.49 -19.10
N ASP A 9 5.82 -7.51 -19.91
CA ASP A 9 4.76 -6.51 -19.91
C ASP A 9 3.95 -6.58 -18.61
N ALA A 10 3.79 -5.44 -17.94
CA ALA A 10 3.11 -5.31 -16.67
C ALA A 10 2.55 -3.90 -16.52
N LEU A 11 1.41 -3.77 -15.83
CA LEU A 11 1.02 -2.48 -15.28
C LEU A 11 1.88 -2.19 -14.06
N GLU A 12 2.60 -1.06 -14.08
CA GLU A 12 3.63 -0.77 -13.09
C GLU A 12 3.20 0.34 -12.12
N PHE A 13 3.38 0.08 -10.81
CA PHE A 13 3.20 1.07 -9.75
C PHE A 13 4.44 1.14 -8.88
N THR A 14 4.69 2.31 -8.30
CA THR A 14 5.73 2.49 -7.27
C THR A 14 5.08 2.90 -5.95
N LEU A 15 5.39 2.19 -4.88
CA LEU A 15 4.92 2.46 -3.52
C LEU A 15 6.12 2.69 -2.60
N GLN A 16 6.34 3.95 -2.23
CA GLN A 16 7.43 4.37 -1.36
C GLN A 16 6.92 4.54 0.08
N TYR A 17 7.33 3.66 0.97
CA TYR A 17 7.01 3.72 2.38
C TYR A 17 8.04 4.56 3.13
N ASN A 18 7.56 5.39 4.07
CA ASN A 18 8.42 6.15 4.96
C ASN A 18 7.71 6.45 6.29
N GLN A 19 8.47 6.61 7.36
CA GLN A 19 7.97 7.07 8.66
C GLN A 19 8.05 8.60 8.75
N LEU A 20 7.07 9.23 9.39
CA LEU A 20 7.12 10.63 9.76
C LEU A 20 7.39 10.74 11.27
N TYR A 21 8.28 11.67 11.61
CA TYR A 21 8.63 12.01 12.99
C TYR A 21 8.26 13.45 13.22
N LEU A 22 7.07 13.67 13.76
CA LEU A 22 6.47 14.99 13.89
C LEU A 22 6.22 15.35 15.34
N THR A 23 6.41 16.63 15.69
CA THR A 23 5.89 17.20 16.92
C THR A 23 4.36 17.34 16.82
N ALA A 24 3.69 17.65 17.93
CA ALA A 24 2.24 17.90 17.94
C ALA A 24 1.81 19.03 16.97
N ASP A 25 2.69 19.99 16.70
CA ASP A 25 2.46 21.09 15.77
C ASP A 25 2.80 20.74 14.30
N GLY A 26 3.20 19.48 14.03
CA GLY A 26 3.50 18.98 12.68
C GLY A 26 4.91 19.28 12.17
N ASN A 27 5.82 19.76 13.01
CA ASN A 27 7.22 20.02 12.64
C ASN A 27 8.09 18.76 12.82
N TYR A 28 9.23 18.67 12.15
CA TYR A 28 10.17 17.56 12.34
C TYR A 28 10.64 17.44 13.80
N ASP A 29 10.55 16.24 14.36
CA ASP A 29 11.02 15.88 15.69
C ASP A 29 12.26 14.98 15.63
N ALA A 30 13.44 15.59 15.81
CA ALA A 30 14.71 14.86 15.82
C ALA A 30 14.85 13.90 17.01
N THR A 31 14.27 14.24 18.17
CA THR A 31 14.35 13.37 19.35
C THR A 31 13.56 12.10 19.11
N ALA A 32 12.35 12.24 18.55
CA ALA A 32 11.52 11.12 18.14
C ALA A 32 12.19 10.29 17.03
N MET A 33 12.82 10.93 16.04
CA MET A 33 13.54 10.23 14.98
C MET A 33 14.68 9.36 15.51
N PHE A 34 15.58 9.92 16.32
CA PHE A 34 16.69 9.15 16.89
C PHE A 34 16.23 8.11 17.92
N GLY A 35 15.07 8.33 18.54
CA GLY A 35 14.42 7.38 19.43
C GLY A 35 13.59 6.32 18.72
N HIS A 36 13.46 6.36 17.39
CA HIS A 36 12.61 5.47 16.60
C HIS A 36 11.13 5.49 17.04
N GLN A 37 10.64 6.68 17.41
CA GLN A 37 9.26 6.92 17.87
C GLN A 37 8.49 7.67 16.79
N ASN A 38 8.09 6.98 15.72
CA ASN A 38 7.36 7.63 14.64
C ASN A 38 5.93 8.00 15.06
N THR A 39 5.40 9.07 14.45
CA THR A 39 4.02 9.53 14.65
C THR A 39 3.09 9.06 13.54
N ALA A 40 3.63 8.86 12.34
CA ALA A 40 2.87 8.42 11.19
C ALA A 40 3.70 7.60 10.21
N THR A 41 3.01 6.96 9.27
CA THR A 41 3.63 6.31 8.12
C THR A 41 2.94 6.79 6.85
N VAL A 42 3.68 6.90 5.76
CA VAL A 42 3.16 7.39 4.48
C VAL A 42 3.47 6.41 3.36
N VAL A 43 2.64 6.46 2.31
CA VAL A 43 2.94 5.89 1.00
C VAL A 43 3.07 7.05 0.02
N ASN A 44 4.17 7.09 -0.74
CA ASN A 44 4.52 8.17 -1.67
C ASN A 44 4.43 9.58 -1.05
N GLY A 45 4.86 9.71 0.21
CA GLY A 45 4.95 10.98 0.92
C GLY A 45 3.64 11.49 1.52
N MET A 46 2.51 10.77 1.35
CA MET A 46 1.21 11.20 1.86
C MET A 46 0.61 10.20 2.85
N GLN A 47 0.17 10.70 4.00
CA GLN A 47 -0.55 9.89 4.97
C GLN A 47 -1.95 9.58 4.40
N PHE A 48 -2.30 8.30 4.30
CA PHE A 48 -3.59 7.86 3.77
C PHE A 48 -3.88 8.34 2.32
N GLY A 49 -2.86 8.63 1.50
CA GLY A 49 -3.06 9.15 0.14
C GLY A 49 -3.78 8.18 -0.81
N TYR A 50 -3.75 6.88 -0.50
CA TYR A 50 -4.34 5.82 -1.33
C TYR A 50 -5.50 5.09 -0.63
N VAL A 51 -6.11 5.70 0.40
CA VAL A 51 -7.31 5.14 1.04
C VAL A 51 -8.59 5.78 0.50
N PRO A 52 -9.74 5.09 0.55
CA PRO A 52 -10.99 5.56 -0.07
C PRO A 52 -11.61 6.77 0.63
N ASN A 53 -12.51 7.43 -0.08
CA ASN A 53 -13.37 8.49 0.44
C ASN A 53 -14.83 8.20 0.06
N MET A 54 -15.75 9.12 0.36
CA MET A 54 -17.17 8.94 0.09
C MET A 54 -17.51 8.66 -1.39
N ALA A 55 -16.80 9.29 -2.33
CA ALA A 55 -17.03 9.04 -3.76
C ALA A 55 -16.64 7.61 -4.13
N HIS A 56 -15.52 7.12 -3.60
CA HIS A 56 -15.09 5.75 -3.79
C HIS A 56 -16.06 4.75 -3.14
N ASN A 57 -16.53 5.02 -1.91
CA ASN A 57 -17.54 4.19 -1.25
C ASN A 57 -18.80 4.05 -2.11
N LEU A 58 -19.28 5.17 -2.69
CA LEU A 58 -20.42 5.13 -3.61
C LEU A 58 -20.11 4.33 -4.87
N LEU A 59 -18.93 4.53 -5.47
CA LEU A 59 -18.52 3.84 -6.69
C LEU A 59 -18.47 2.32 -6.50
N VAL A 60 -17.81 1.84 -5.44
CA VAL A 60 -17.53 0.41 -5.25
C VAL A 60 -18.65 -0.32 -4.48
N ASN A 61 -19.26 0.33 -3.48
CA ASN A 61 -20.28 -0.31 -2.64
C ASN A 61 -21.72 0.10 -2.98
N GLY A 62 -21.92 1.12 -3.82
CA GLY A 62 -23.24 1.72 -4.05
C GLY A 62 -23.83 2.46 -2.85
N ASP A 63 -23.07 2.60 -1.75
CA ASP A 63 -23.51 3.21 -0.50
C ASP A 63 -22.38 4.03 0.13
N THR A 64 -22.60 5.33 0.29
CA THR A 64 -21.66 6.27 0.91
C THR A 64 -21.35 5.95 2.38
N ASN A 65 -22.24 5.25 3.07
CA ASN A 65 -22.10 4.90 4.49
C ASN A 65 -21.34 3.59 4.72
N LYS A 66 -21.06 2.84 3.66
CA LYS A 66 -20.31 1.59 3.74
C LYS A 66 -18.87 1.83 3.33
N ASN A 67 -18.00 1.98 4.34
CA ASN A 67 -16.57 2.13 4.10
C ASN A 67 -15.98 0.88 3.46
N ILE A 68 -15.13 1.09 2.46
CA ILE A 68 -14.36 0.05 1.77
C ILE A 68 -13.20 -0.43 2.66
N PHE A 69 -12.57 0.49 3.39
CA PHE A 69 -11.43 0.24 4.26
C PHE A 69 -11.67 0.80 5.66
N VAL A 70 -11.09 0.14 6.67
CA VAL A 70 -11.32 0.49 8.08
C VAL A 70 -10.80 1.88 8.46
N ALA A 71 -9.68 2.33 7.85
CA ALA A 71 -9.08 3.62 8.13
C ALA A 71 -9.32 4.60 6.97
N GLN A 72 -10.44 5.33 7.01
CA GLN A 72 -10.83 6.35 6.04
C GLN A 72 -11.04 7.73 6.72
N PRO A 73 -9.95 8.40 7.15
CA PRO A 73 -10.05 9.67 7.89
C PRO A 73 -10.58 10.82 7.03
N TRP A 74 -10.48 10.73 5.71
CA TRP A 74 -10.81 11.80 4.75
C TRP A 74 -12.08 11.48 3.94
N ASN A 75 -13.14 11.02 4.61
CA ASN A 75 -14.35 10.55 3.92
C ASN A 75 -15.12 11.65 3.20
N GLY A 76 -15.27 12.82 3.82
CA GLY A 76 -16.04 13.93 3.26
C GLY A 76 -15.45 14.50 1.97
N LEU A 77 -16.31 14.91 1.02
CA LEU A 77 -15.87 15.51 -0.24
C LEU A 77 -15.20 16.89 -0.05
N GLU A 78 -15.45 17.53 1.09
CA GLU A 78 -14.78 18.75 1.54
C GLU A 78 -13.27 18.55 1.80
N HIS A 79 -12.82 17.30 2.00
CA HIS A 79 -11.43 16.92 2.23
C HIS A 79 -10.63 16.66 0.96
N LYS A 80 -11.09 17.19 -0.19
CA LYS A 80 -10.46 16.99 -1.52
C LYS A 80 -8.97 17.34 -1.59
N GLN A 81 -8.43 18.14 -0.66
CA GLN A 81 -7.00 18.44 -0.56
C GLN A 81 -6.18 17.22 -0.12
N TYR A 82 -6.79 16.27 0.60
CA TYR A 82 -6.17 15.03 1.04
C TYR A 82 -6.36 13.90 0.02
N GLN A 83 -6.36 14.26 -1.28
CA GLN A 83 -6.77 13.44 -2.42
C GLN A 83 -6.53 11.94 -2.21
N SER A 84 -7.63 11.19 -2.14
CA SER A 84 -7.65 9.74 -2.21
C SER A 84 -7.50 9.28 -3.65
N GLN A 85 -6.49 8.45 -3.94
CA GLN A 85 -6.33 7.81 -5.24
C GLN A 85 -6.32 6.30 -5.04
N LEU A 86 -7.40 5.60 -5.37
CA LEU A 86 -7.34 4.14 -5.44
C LEU A 86 -6.58 3.72 -6.69
N LEU A 87 -5.96 2.55 -6.63
CA LEU A 87 -5.30 1.95 -7.79
C LEU A 87 -6.26 0.97 -8.46
N PHE A 88 -6.70 1.30 -9.66
CA PHE A 88 -7.57 0.43 -10.45
C PHE A 88 -6.73 -0.46 -11.35
N VAL A 89 -7.06 -1.74 -11.36
CA VAL A 89 -6.39 -2.78 -12.15
C VAL A 89 -7.45 -3.71 -12.74
N GLU A 90 -7.15 -4.31 -13.87
CA GLU A 90 -8.03 -5.33 -14.46
C GLU A 90 -7.79 -6.68 -13.76
N ASN A 91 -8.82 -7.54 -13.72
CA ASN A 91 -8.62 -8.94 -13.33
C ASN A 91 -7.67 -9.64 -14.30
N ASP A 92 -6.93 -10.64 -13.79
CA ASP A 92 -5.91 -11.40 -14.53
C ASP A 92 -4.76 -10.54 -15.12
N GLN A 93 -4.71 -9.24 -14.80
CA GLN A 93 -3.66 -8.35 -15.26
C GLN A 93 -2.40 -8.57 -14.45
N HIS A 94 -1.27 -8.75 -15.14
CA HIS A 94 0.04 -8.74 -14.51
C HIS A 94 0.37 -7.33 -14.00
N VAL A 95 0.43 -7.18 -12.68
CA VAL A 95 0.79 -5.95 -11.99
C VAL A 95 2.17 -6.11 -11.37
N ARG A 96 3.04 -5.12 -11.61
CA ARG A 96 4.38 -5.06 -11.03
C ARG A 96 4.48 -3.86 -10.10
N LEU A 97 4.80 -4.13 -8.83
CA LEU A 97 4.95 -3.14 -7.79
C LEU A 97 6.44 -2.96 -7.46
N PHE A 98 6.93 -1.73 -7.62
CA PHE A 98 8.21 -1.31 -7.07
C PHE A 98 7.98 -0.81 -5.66
N ILE A 99 8.33 -1.64 -4.68
CA ILE A 99 8.18 -1.30 -3.26
C ILE A 99 9.51 -0.76 -2.76
N GLU A 100 9.50 0.47 -2.28
CA GLU A 100 10.68 1.11 -1.69
C GLU A 100 10.43 1.44 -0.23
N ASN A 101 11.36 1.06 0.63
CA ASN A 101 11.37 1.50 2.01
C ASN A 101 12.42 2.61 2.16
N GLN A 102 11.96 3.86 2.10
CA GLN A 102 12.78 5.06 2.30
C GLN A 102 12.98 5.38 3.79
N GLY A 103 12.32 4.62 4.66
CA GLY A 103 12.43 4.73 6.10
C GLY A 103 13.56 3.90 6.71
N ASN A 104 13.65 3.96 8.04
CA ASN A 104 14.57 3.19 8.86
C ASN A 104 13.90 1.97 9.53
N GLU A 105 12.58 1.99 9.73
CA GLU A 105 11.80 0.85 10.24
C GLU A 105 11.47 -0.14 9.12
N PRO A 106 11.32 -1.45 9.43
CA PRO A 106 10.95 -2.44 8.44
C PRO A 106 9.52 -2.24 7.90
N VAL A 107 9.32 -2.68 6.65
CA VAL A 107 7.99 -2.81 6.04
C VAL A 107 7.67 -4.29 5.92
N PHE A 108 6.58 -4.72 6.55
CA PHE A 108 6.02 -6.07 6.41
C PHE A 108 4.99 -6.04 5.28
N PHE A 109 5.45 -6.00 4.03
CA PHE A 109 4.57 -5.77 2.90
C PHE A 109 3.63 -6.97 2.69
N HIS A 110 2.33 -6.71 2.68
CA HIS A 110 1.27 -7.70 2.50
C HIS A 110 0.14 -7.09 1.67
N ILE A 111 -0.53 -7.91 0.87
CA ILE A 111 -1.76 -7.53 0.18
C ILE A 111 -2.89 -8.38 0.77
N VAL A 112 -3.79 -7.74 1.52
CA VAL A 112 -4.89 -8.45 2.19
C VAL A 112 -5.79 -9.10 1.16
N GLY A 113 -5.94 -10.42 1.27
CA GLY A 113 -6.75 -11.23 0.37
C GLY A 113 -6.01 -11.75 -0.86
N GLU A 114 -4.70 -11.48 -1.00
CA GLU A 114 -3.91 -11.89 -2.16
C GLU A 114 -2.56 -12.51 -1.76
N ILE A 115 -1.94 -13.27 -2.68
CA ILE A 115 -0.58 -13.79 -2.54
C ILE A 115 0.38 -12.98 -3.41
N LEU A 116 1.58 -12.71 -2.90
CA LEU A 116 2.65 -12.13 -3.71
C LEU A 116 3.23 -13.24 -4.59
N ASP A 117 2.94 -13.22 -5.89
CA ASP A 117 3.35 -14.27 -6.82
C ASP A 117 4.87 -14.37 -6.95
N ARG A 118 5.55 -13.22 -6.94
CA ARG A 118 7.01 -13.19 -7.04
C ARG A 118 7.59 -11.99 -6.35
N VAL A 119 8.62 -12.23 -5.55
CA VAL A 119 9.42 -11.17 -4.92
C VAL A 119 10.84 -11.23 -5.45
N VAL A 120 11.30 -10.13 -6.03
CA VAL A 120 12.67 -9.91 -6.48
C VAL A 120 13.31 -8.81 -5.63
N GLN A 121 14.49 -9.08 -5.07
CA GLN A 121 15.26 -8.08 -4.35
C GLN A 121 16.71 -8.12 -4.84
N GLY A 122 17.23 -6.97 -5.26
CA GLY A 122 18.44 -6.89 -6.08
C GLY A 122 18.21 -7.54 -7.44
N ASN A 123 19.06 -8.48 -7.82
CA ASN A 123 18.97 -9.23 -9.10
C ASN A 123 18.54 -10.70 -8.92
N ARG A 124 17.90 -11.04 -7.78
CA ARG A 124 17.50 -12.41 -7.47
C ARG A 124 16.04 -12.49 -7.08
N VAL A 125 15.39 -13.55 -7.56
CA VAL A 125 14.09 -13.99 -7.06
C VAL A 125 14.31 -14.55 -5.65
N GLN A 126 13.71 -13.90 -4.67
CA GLN A 126 13.78 -14.30 -3.26
C GLN A 126 12.63 -15.23 -2.89
N SER A 127 11.46 -15.00 -3.48
CA SER A 127 10.27 -15.83 -3.30
C SER A 127 9.45 -15.92 -4.59
N ALA A 128 8.71 -17.02 -4.74
CA ALA A 128 7.86 -17.31 -5.90
C ALA A 128 6.41 -17.71 -5.50
N ALA A 129 6.02 -17.35 -4.27
CA ALA A 129 4.66 -17.33 -3.72
C ALA A 129 4.81 -17.07 -2.21
N THR A 130 4.36 -15.92 -1.71
CA THR A 130 4.39 -15.63 -0.27
C THR A 130 3.30 -14.64 0.12
N GLU A 131 2.75 -14.77 1.32
CA GLU A 131 1.72 -13.85 1.81
C GLU A 131 2.31 -12.48 2.18
N THR A 132 3.48 -12.46 2.82
CA THR A 132 4.09 -11.26 3.39
C THR A 132 5.58 -11.29 3.16
N TRP A 133 6.17 -10.16 2.78
CA TRP A 133 7.61 -10.02 2.64
C TRP A 133 8.16 -8.91 3.53
N LEU A 134 9.24 -9.21 4.27
CA LEU A 134 9.95 -8.23 5.08
C LEU A 134 10.93 -7.46 4.19
N LEU A 135 10.75 -6.14 4.13
CA LEU A 135 11.67 -5.21 3.47
C LEU A 135 12.35 -4.33 4.53
N GLY A 136 13.67 -4.44 4.65
CA GLY A 136 14.44 -3.63 5.60
C GLY A 136 14.43 -2.15 5.24
N GLY A 137 14.79 -1.29 6.20
CA GLY A 137 14.98 0.14 5.95
C GLY A 137 16.03 0.40 4.87
N SER A 138 15.80 1.41 4.03
CA SER A 138 16.67 1.76 2.89
C SER A 138 16.85 0.63 1.85
N GLN A 139 15.86 -0.24 1.71
CA GLN A 139 15.84 -1.32 0.71
C GLN A 139 14.67 -1.15 -0.25
N ASN A 140 14.73 -1.88 -1.37
CA ASN A 140 13.65 -2.00 -2.32
C ASN A 140 13.41 -3.47 -2.71
N MET A 141 12.23 -3.74 -3.23
CA MET A 141 11.90 -4.99 -3.90
C MET A 141 10.95 -4.74 -5.07
N ILE A 142 10.88 -5.71 -5.97
CA ILE A 142 9.89 -5.78 -7.04
C ILE A 142 8.96 -6.93 -6.69
N VAL A 143 7.68 -6.67 -6.68
CA VAL A 143 6.62 -7.65 -6.47
C VAL A 143 5.83 -7.79 -7.75
N ASP A 144 5.77 -8.98 -8.32
CA ASP A 144 4.77 -9.29 -9.34
C ASP A 144 3.55 -9.90 -8.63
N VAL A 145 2.34 -9.46 -9.03
CA VAL A 145 1.06 -9.93 -8.51
C VAL A 145 0.00 -9.94 -9.62
N VAL A 146 -0.91 -10.90 -9.57
CA VAL A 146 -2.16 -10.93 -10.35
C VAL A 146 -3.36 -11.01 -9.41
N PHE A 147 -4.39 -10.22 -9.70
CA PHE A 147 -5.65 -10.25 -8.95
C PHE A 147 -6.66 -11.11 -9.72
N ASP A 148 -6.87 -12.34 -9.23
CA ASP A 148 -7.69 -13.35 -9.92
C ASP A 148 -9.20 -13.11 -9.78
N GLU A 149 -9.64 -12.43 -8.72
CA GLU A 149 -11.05 -12.20 -8.41
C GLU A 149 -11.40 -10.70 -8.35
N PRO A 150 -12.58 -10.28 -8.82
CA PRO A 150 -13.00 -8.88 -8.68
C PRO A 150 -13.15 -8.50 -7.21
N GLY A 151 -12.64 -7.34 -6.83
CA GLY A 151 -12.73 -6.91 -5.44
C GLY A 151 -11.78 -5.81 -5.01
N VAL A 152 -11.75 -5.59 -3.70
CA VAL A 152 -10.92 -4.59 -3.06
C VAL A 152 -9.82 -5.29 -2.27
N TYR A 153 -8.58 -4.88 -2.53
CA TYR A 153 -7.38 -5.44 -1.90
C TYR A 153 -6.58 -4.33 -1.23
N ALA A 154 -6.09 -4.60 -0.02
CA ALA A 154 -5.33 -3.61 0.74
C ALA A 154 -3.85 -3.99 0.80
N ALA A 155 -3.01 -3.27 0.06
CA ALA A 155 -1.56 -3.35 0.19
C ALA A 155 -1.11 -2.52 1.41
N VAL A 156 -0.49 -3.18 2.38
CA VAL A 156 -0.20 -2.61 3.70
C VAL A 156 1.24 -2.87 4.13
N ASN A 157 1.76 -1.99 5.00
CA ASN A 157 2.75 -2.44 5.97
C ASN A 157 1.99 -3.18 7.09
N HIS A 158 2.16 -4.50 7.21
CA HIS A 158 1.42 -5.36 8.14
C HIS A 158 1.83 -5.21 9.62
N ASP A 159 2.57 -4.16 9.97
CA ASP A 159 2.53 -3.59 11.30
C ASP A 159 1.24 -2.76 11.48
N TYR A 160 0.37 -3.19 12.39
CA TYR A 160 -0.92 -2.54 12.62
C TYR A 160 -0.76 -1.05 12.98
N ALA A 161 0.28 -0.68 13.72
CA ALA A 161 0.57 0.73 13.99
C ALA A 161 0.86 1.52 12.70
N ALA A 162 1.55 0.92 11.74
CA ALA A 162 1.81 1.54 10.45
C ALA A 162 0.53 1.66 9.60
N ILE A 163 -0.32 0.62 9.56
CA ILE A 163 -1.61 0.64 8.83
C ILE A 163 -2.47 1.82 9.32
N TYR A 164 -2.73 1.86 10.62
CA TYR A 164 -3.62 2.85 11.23
C TYR A 164 -3.01 4.25 11.33
N THR A 165 -1.78 4.42 10.85
CA THR A 165 -1.13 5.72 10.73
C THR A 165 -0.77 6.10 9.31
N GLY A 166 -1.19 5.33 8.29
CA GLY A 166 -1.18 5.75 6.88
C GLY A 166 -0.51 4.83 5.88
N ALA A 167 0.08 3.70 6.30
CA ALA A 167 0.77 2.74 5.43
C ALA A 167 -0.19 1.79 4.70
N ALA A 168 -1.18 2.32 4.00
CA ALA A 168 -2.19 1.55 3.27
C ALA A 168 -2.42 2.11 1.87
N THR A 169 -2.50 1.20 0.89
CA THR A 169 -2.85 1.47 -0.51
C THR A 169 -3.94 0.51 -0.92
N ILE A 170 -5.03 1.04 -1.46
CA ILE A 170 -6.17 0.22 -1.87
C ILE A 170 -6.15 0.03 -3.38
N PHE A 171 -6.17 -1.24 -3.78
CA PHE A 171 -6.42 -1.69 -5.13
C PHE A 171 -7.90 -2.04 -5.30
N VAL A 172 -8.45 -1.72 -6.46
CA VAL A 172 -9.75 -2.20 -6.93
C VAL A 172 -9.51 -2.98 -8.21
N ALA A 173 -9.74 -4.30 -8.16
CA ALA A 173 -9.57 -5.20 -9.27
C ALA A 173 -10.91 -5.44 -9.97
N GLY A 174 -10.92 -5.28 -11.30
CA GLY A 174 -12.10 -5.38 -12.14
C GLY A 174 -12.92 -4.09 -12.22
N ASP A 175 -13.89 -4.09 -13.13
CA ASP A 175 -14.84 -2.97 -13.29
C ASP A 175 -15.72 -2.83 -12.02
N PRO A 176 -15.74 -1.65 -11.37
CA PRO A 176 -16.58 -1.36 -10.21
C PRO A 176 -18.08 -1.24 -10.53
#